data_AF-A0A935YUH4-F1
#
_entry.id   AF-A0A935YUH4-F1
#
_cell.length_a   1.000
_cell.length_b   1.000
_cell.length_c   1.000
_cell.angle_alpha   90.00
_cell.angle_beta   90.00
_cell.angle_gamma   90.00
#
_symmetry.space_group_name_H-M   'P 1'
#
loop_
_entity.id
_entity.type
_entity.pdbx_description
1 polymer ?
#
loop_
_entity_poly.entity_id
_entity_poly.type
_entity_poly.pdbx_seq_one_letter_code
_entity_poly.pdbx_strand_id
1 'polypeptide(L)'
;MRLQAAIQGDLIALLKAELGAAERAVTAGVRAATDGLKTELRGQITGAGLGSRLANTWRGEVYPKGQPSIGAAGYIWSKAPGLVRLYAEGGIIRSQQGLFLAIPTPAAGRFGDGRQKITPGAWERIHGMRLRFVYRRGSPSLLVADNVRLTARGRAVANIGRRKGAAYSRLSGRTTVPLFILVPQVTVRKRLDVDGAAQKWLTELPRLVARQWLL
;
A
#
# COMPACT_ATOMS: atom_id res chain seq x y z
N MET A 1 -6.22 -31.20 42.37
CA MET A 1 -7.26 -30.34 43.00
C MET A 1 -8.67 -30.53 42.44
N ARG A 2 -8.89 -30.97 41.18
CA ARG A 2 -10.27 -31.05 40.59
C ARG A 2 -11.11 -32.28 40.96
N LEU A 3 -10.50 -33.39 41.39
CA LEU A 3 -11.22 -34.65 41.68
C LEU A 3 -11.95 -34.68 43.04
N GLN A 4 -11.55 -33.85 44.03
CA GLN A 4 -12.23 -33.80 45.33
C GLN A 4 -13.55 -33.00 45.30
N ALA A 5 -13.75 -32.12 44.32
CA ALA A 5 -14.98 -31.32 44.20
C ALA A 5 -16.19 -32.11 43.66
N ALA A 6 -15.94 -33.24 42.97
CA ALA A 6 -16.99 -34.11 42.44
C ALA A 6 -17.79 -34.85 43.53
N ILE A 7 -17.32 -34.83 44.78
CA ILE A 7 -17.90 -35.60 45.88
C ILE A 7 -18.80 -34.72 46.78
N GLN A 8 -18.74 -33.39 46.66
CA GLN A 8 -19.48 -32.44 47.53
C GLN A 8 -20.08 -31.19 46.84
N GLY A 9 -19.96 -31.02 45.52
CA GLY A 9 -20.44 -29.83 44.79
C GLY A 9 -21.25 -30.09 43.51
N ASP A 10 -21.74 -29.01 42.88
CA ASP A 10 -22.47 -29.06 41.60
C ASP A 10 -21.50 -29.09 40.41
N LEU A 11 -21.28 -30.29 39.87
CA LEU A 11 -20.42 -30.53 38.71
C LEU A 11 -20.86 -29.72 37.47
N ILE A 12 -22.16 -29.49 37.28
CA ILE A 12 -22.69 -28.76 36.12
C ILE A 12 -22.27 -27.29 36.21
N ALA A 13 -22.36 -26.68 37.39
CA ALA A 13 -21.92 -25.31 37.62
C ALA A 13 -20.41 -25.14 37.37
N LEU A 14 -19.59 -26.10 37.82
CA LEU A 14 -18.14 -26.08 37.60
C LEU A 14 -17.77 -26.23 36.11
N LEU A 15 -18.43 -27.12 35.38
CA LEU A 15 -18.21 -27.29 33.95
C LEU A 15 -18.59 -26.04 33.15
N LYS A 16 -19.71 -25.39 33.51
CA LYS A 16 -20.12 -24.11 32.89
C LYS A 16 -19.10 -23.00 33.15
N ALA A 17 -18.57 -22.91 34.37
CA ALA A 17 -17.55 -21.93 34.71
C ALA A 17 -16.24 -22.17 33.93
N GLU A 18 -15.82 -23.44 33.81
CA GLU A 18 -14.63 -23.81 33.03
C GLU A 18 -14.82 -23.50 31.54
N LEU A 19 -15.99 -23.80 30.97
CA LEU A 19 -16.30 -23.43 29.59
C LEU A 19 -16.27 -21.92 29.39
N GLY A 20 -16.86 -21.13 30.30
CA GLY A 20 -16.81 -19.67 30.20
C GLY A 20 -15.40 -19.09 30.36
N ALA A 21 -14.53 -19.73 31.14
CA ALA A 21 -13.10 -19.40 31.17
C ALA A 21 -12.43 -19.73 29.83
N ALA A 22 -12.77 -20.89 29.25
CA ALA A 22 -12.27 -21.33 27.96
C ALA A 22 -12.56 -20.35 26.84
N GLU A 23 -13.82 -19.97 26.70
CA GLU A 23 -14.28 -19.08 25.66
C GLU A 23 -13.59 -17.72 25.75
N ARG A 24 -13.41 -17.19 26.96
CA ARG A 24 -12.67 -15.94 27.21
C ARG A 24 -11.20 -16.07 26.82
N ALA A 25 -10.53 -17.14 27.26
CA ALA A 25 -9.12 -17.37 26.96
C ALA A 25 -8.88 -17.54 25.46
N VAL A 26 -9.70 -18.33 24.76
CA VAL A 26 -9.62 -18.52 23.31
C VAL A 26 -9.86 -17.21 22.58
N THR A 27 -10.92 -16.48 22.92
CA THR A 27 -11.22 -15.19 22.29
C THR A 27 -10.12 -14.17 22.49
N ALA A 28 -9.55 -14.09 23.69
CA ALA A 28 -8.43 -13.21 24.01
C ALA A 28 -7.15 -13.61 23.27
N GLY A 29 -6.83 -14.90 23.19
CA GLY A 29 -5.69 -15.41 22.45
C GLY A 29 -5.79 -15.15 20.95
N VAL A 30 -6.96 -15.40 20.35
CA VAL A 30 -7.25 -15.09 18.95
C VAL A 30 -7.14 -13.60 18.68
N ARG A 31 -7.66 -12.74 19.57
CA ARG A 31 -7.51 -11.28 19.45
C ARG A 31 -6.05 -10.85 19.48
N ALA A 32 -5.28 -11.36 20.45
CA ALA A 32 -3.85 -11.06 20.55
C ALA A 32 -3.08 -11.51 19.30
N ALA A 33 -3.36 -12.71 18.78
CA ALA A 33 -2.73 -13.20 17.55
C ALA A 33 -3.11 -12.35 16.33
N THR A 34 -4.39 -11.97 16.22
CA THR A 34 -4.89 -11.14 15.12
C THR A 34 -4.24 -9.75 15.12
N ASP A 35 -4.15 -9.12 16.28
CA ASP A 35 -3.51 -7.80 16.43
C ASP A 35 -2.00 -7.87 16.23
N GLY A 36 -1.37 -8.94 16.72
CA GLY A 36 0.05 -9.23 16.51
C GLY A 36 0.40 -9.38 15.03
N LEU A 37 -0.31 -10.26 14.32
CA LEU A 37 -0.13 -10.50 12.88
C LEU A 37 -0.36 -9.21 12.07
N LYS A 38 -1.45 -8.48 12.35
CA LYS A 38 -1.74 -7.19 11.70
C LYS A 38 -0.60 -6.19 11.92
N THR A 39 -0.02 -6.15 13.12
CA THR A 39 1.08 -5.24 13.46
C THR A 39 2.37 -5.65 12.76
N GLU A 40 2.69 -6.94 12.72
CA GLU A 40 3.86 -7.46 12.00
C GLU A 40 3.77 -7.19 10.50
N LEU A 41 2.63 -7.45 9.88
CA LEU A 41 2.39 -7.16 8.46
C LEU A 41 2.52 -5.66 8.14
N ARG A 42 2.10 -4.79 9.06
CA ARG A 42 2.34 -3.34 8.97
C ARG A 42 3.83 -3.01 9.06
N GLY A 43 4.52 -3.64 10.02
CA GLY A 43 5.95 -3.52 10.22
C GLY A 43 6.76 -3.91 8.99
N GLN A 44 6.43 -5.03 8.34
CA GLN A 44 7.06 -5.45 7.09
C GLN A 44 6.92 -4.39 5.99
N ILE A 45 5.72 -3.82 5.80
CA ILE A 45 5.49 -2.79 4.79
C ILE A 45 6.33 -1.53 5.06
N THR A 46 6.36 -1.07 6.32
CA THR A 46 7.17 0.10 6.68
C THR A 46 8.66 -0.18 6.59
N GLY A 47 9.13 -1.36 7.03
CA GLY A 47 10.53 -1.77 6.95
C GLY A 47 11.00 -1.95 5.51
N ALA A 48 10.11 -2.34 4.60
CA ALA A 48 10.36 -2.40 3.16
C ALA A 48 10.35 -1.02 2.47
N GLY A 49 10.13 0.08 3.21
CA GLY A 49 10.11 1.45 2.69
C GLY A 49 8.87 1.80 1.86
N LEU A 50 7.79 1.02 1.95
CA LEU A 50 6.57 1.22 1.18
C LEU A 50 5.61 2.26 1.81
N GLY A 51 5.94 2.70 3.03
CA GLY A 51 5.29 3.81 3.72
C GLY A 51 4.06 3.42 4.56
N SER A 52 3.71 4.29 5.50
CA SER A 52 2.64 4.06 6.48
C SER A 52 1.25 3.96 5.88
N ARG A 53 1.00 4.64 4.74
CA ARG A 53 -0.30 4.60 4.06
C ARG A 53 -0.65 3.19 3.60
N LEU A 54 0.31 2.48 2.99
CA LEU A 54 0.09 1.10 2.58
C LEU A 54 0.00 0.18 3.80
N ALA A 55 0.80 0.41 4.84
CA ALA A 55 0.74 -0.39 6.07
C ALA A 55 -0.67 -0.33 6.69
N ASN A 56 -1.25 0.86 6.79
CA ASN A 56 -2.58 1.10 7.36
C ASN A 56 -3.73 0.52 6.52
N THR A 57 -3.45 -0.06 5.35
CA THR A 57 -4.44 -0.83 4.58
C THR A 57 -4.73 -2.19 5.21
N TRP A 58 -3.80 -2.77 5.99
CA TRP A 58 -4.08 -3.97 6.78
C TRP A 58 -5.13 -3.67 7.85
N ARG A 59 -6.14 -4.53 7.88
CA ARG A 59 -7.28 -4.51 8.80
C ARG A 59 -7.41 -5.89 9.41
N GLY A 60 -8.01 -5.94 10.59
CA GLY A 60 -8.24 -7.19 11.29
C GLY A 60 -9.50 -7.06 12.13
N GLU A 61 -10.29 -8.13 12.17
CA GLU A 61 -11.48 -8.28 13.00
C GLU A 61 -11.47 -9.65 13.68
N VAL A 62 -12.14 -9.73 14.82
CA VAL A 62 -12.28 -10.96 15.60
C VAL A 62 -13.76 -11.24 15.77
N TYR A 63 -14.13 -12.51 15.56
CA TYR A 63 -15.49 -13.01 15.64
C TYR A 63 -15.62 -14.11 16.69
N PRO A 64 -16.81 -14.31 17.28
CA PRO A 64 -18.00 -13.47 17.14
C PRO A 64 -17.80 -12.09 17.79
N LYS A 65 -18.61 -11.11 17.38
CA LYS A 65 -18.59 -9.76 17.96
C LYS A 65 -19.43 -9.75 19.24
N GLY A 66 -18.92 -9.10 20.29
CA GLY A 66 -19.68 -8.82 21.52
C GLY A 66 -19.68 -9.93 22.58
N GLN A 67 -19.23 -11.15 22.27
CA GLN A 67 -19.18 -12.23 23.24
C GLN A 67 -17.95 -13.13 23.05
N PRO A 68 -17.42 -13.72 24.13
CA PRO A 68 -16.45 -14.81 24.03
C PRO A 68 -17.04 -16.04 23.34
N SER A 69 -16.20 -16.82 22.69
CA SER A 69 -16.58 -18.11 22.12
C SER A 69 -15.37 -19.04 22.04
N ILE A 70 -15.63 -20.34 22.18
CA ILE A 70 -14.64 -21.38 21.91
C ILE A 70 -14.28 -21.43 20.43
N GLY A 71 -15.20 -21.03 19.55
CA GLY A 71 -15.02 -20.94 18.11
C GLY A 71 -14.56 -19.56 17.66
N ALA A 72 -13.85 -18.80 18.50
CA ALA A 72 -13.40 -17.47 18.12
C ALA A 72 -12.44 -17.53 16.93
N ALA A 73 -12.59 -16.60 15.98
CA ALA A 73 -11.81 -16.55 14.75
C ALA A 73 -11.31 -15.13 14.46
N GLY A 74 -10.07 -15.02 14.00
CA GLY A 74 -9.46 -13.78 13.54
C GLY A 74 -9.44 -13.71 12.02
N TYR A 75 -9.89 -12.59 11.45
CA TYR A 75 -9.85 -12.34 10.01
C TYR A 75 -9.02 -11.09 9.71
N ILE A 76 -8.02 -11.22 8.83
CA ILE A 76 -7.11 -10.14 8.45
C ILE A 76 -7.12 -9.96 6.93
N TRP A 77 -7.17 -8.71 6.49
CA TRP A 77 -7.19 -8.38 5.06
C TRP A 77 -6.54 -7.03 4.80
N SER A 78 -6.14 -6.78 3.55
CA SER A 78 -5.67 -5.47 3.10
C SER A 78 -6.73 -4.78 2.23
N LYS A 79 -6.90 -3.47 2.42
CA LYS A 79 -7.65 -2.61 1.48
C LYS A 79 -6.92 -2.37 0.14
N ALA A 80 -5.68 -2.83 -0.01
CA ALA A 80 -4.88 -2.73 -1.23
C ALA A 80 -4.27 -4.08 -1.61
N PRO A 81 -5.09 -5.12 -1.83
CA PRO A 81 -4.62 -6.50 -1.99
C PRO A 81 -3.67 -6.66 -3.19
N GLY A 82 -3.93 -5.97 -4.31
CA GLY A 82 -3.05 -6.02 -5.48
C GLY A 82 -1.65 -5.47 -5.24
N LEU A 83 -1.52 -4.41 -4.44
CA LEU A 83 -0.20 -3.85 -4.08
C LEU A 83 0.54 -4.78 -3.13
N VAL A 84 -0.15 -5.29 -2.11
CA VAL A 84 0.44 -6.25 -1.17
C VAL A 84 0.94 -7.49 -1.93
N ARG A 85 0.09 -8.06 -2.79
CA ARG A 85 0.44 -9.23 -3.61
C ARG A 85 1.65 -8.98 -4.50
N LEU A 86 1.69 -7.84 -5.20
CA LEU A 86 2.84 -7.46 -6.04
C LEU A 86 4.16 -7.48 -5.26
N TYR A 87 4.16 -7.04 -3.99
CA TYR A 87 5.38 -7.06 -3.17
C TYR A 87 5.58 -8.37 -2.40
N ALA A 88 4.57 -9.22 -2.25
CA ALA A 88 4.71 -10.56 -1.66
C ALA A 88 5.22 -11.59 -2.67
N GLU A 89 4.86 -11.43 -3.95
CA GLU A 89 5.26 -12.35 -5.03
C GLU A 89 6.41 -11.76 -5.88
N GLY A 90 6.49 -10.43 -5.98
CA GLY A 90 7.23 -9.76 -7.05
C GLY A 90 6.42 -9.71 -8.34
N GLY A 91 6.90 -8.97 -9.34
CA GLY A 91 6.22 -8.92 -10.63
C GLY A 91 6.77 -7.88 -11.59
N ILE A 92 6.24 -7.90 -12.81
CA ILE A 92 6.60 -6.94 -13.85
C ILE A 92 5.40 -6.02 -14.10
N ILE A 93 5.63 -4.72 -13.97
CA ILE A 93 4.67 -3.69 -14.39
C ILE A 93 5.03 -3.27 -15.80
N ARG A 94 4.06 -3.37 -16.72
CA ARG A 94 4.18 -2.89 -18.10
C ARG A 94 2.89 -2.19 -18.51
N SER A 95 2.95 -1.43 -19.59
CA SER A 95 1.74 -0.81 -20.14
C SER A 95 0.81 -1.89 -20.69
N GLN A 96 -0.51 -1.68 -20.54
CA GLN A 96 -1.52 -2.57 -21.08
C GLN A 96 -1.80 -2.33 -22.57
N GLN A 97 -1.70 -1.08 -23.02
CA GLN A 97 -2.18 -0.62 -24.33
C GLN A 97 -1.08 0.07 -25.15
N GLY A 98 0.11 0.26 -24.58
CA GLY A 98 1.19 1.00 -25.22
C GLY A 98 2.56 0.38 -24.98
N LEU A 99 3.58 1.00 -25.58
CA LEU A 99 4.95 0.49 -25.53
C LEU A 99 5.70 0.85 -24.25
N PHE A 100 5.32 1.95 -23.59
CA PHE A 100 6.06 2.51 -22.47
C PHE A 100 5.16 2.86 -21.29
N LEU A 101 5.74 2.74 -20.09
CA LEU A 101 5.31 3.45 -18.89
C LEU A 101 5.93 4.85 -18.92
N ALA A 102 5.09 5.88 -18.81
CA ALA A 102 5.52 7.26 -18.70
C ALA A 102 5.69 7.66 -17.23
N ILE A 103 6.94 7.74 -16.76
CA ILE A 103 7.28 8.14 -15.39
C ILE A 103 7.53 9.64 -15.38
N PRO A 104 6.69 10.44 -14.68
CA PRO A 104 6.85 11.88 -14.66
C PRO A 104 8.11 12.29 -13.88
N THR A 105 8.84 13.27 -14.42
CA THR A 105 9.87 13.99 -13.68
C THR A 105 9.22 15.06 -12.79
N PRO A 106 9.93 15.62 -11.78
CA PRO A 106 9.42 16.73 -10.99
C PRO A 106 8.95 17.92 -11.83
N ALA A 107 9.58 18.14 -12.99
CA ALA A 107 9.27 19.23 -13.89
C ALA A 107 7.89 19.10 -14.56
N ALA A 108 7.38 17.89 -14.75
CA ALA A 108 6.02 17.65 -15.24
C ALA A 108 4.94 18.07 -14.22
N GLY A 109 5.33 18.26 -12.95
CA GLY A 109 4.40 18.44 -11.85
C GLY A 109 3.82 17.11 -11.36
N ARG A 110 3.03 17.17 -10.29
CA ARG A 110 2.51 15.97 -9.62
C ARG A 110 1.15 15.53 -10.13
N PHE A 111 0.32 16.49 -10.52
CA PHE A 111 -1.09 16.28 -10.81
C PHE A 111 -1.46 16.95 -12.13
N GLY A 112 -2.31 16.26 -12.90
CA GLY A 112 -3.03 16.82 -14.03
C GLY A 112 -4.45 17.21 -13.66
N ASP A 113 -5.34 17.16 -14.66
CA ASP A 113 -6.76 17.48 -14.52
C ASP A 113 -7.43 16.65 -13.42
N GLY A 114 -8.34 17.26 -12.67
CA GLY A 114 -9.10 16.58 -11.61
C GLY A 114 -8.23 16.00 -10.48
N ARG A 115 -7.00 16.51 -10.28
CA ARG A 115 -6.00 16.00 -9.31
C ARG A 115 -5.56 14.55 -9.58
N GLN A 116 -5.77 14.03 -10.79
CA GLN A 116 -5.22 12.75 -11.19
C GLN A 116 -3.71 12.83 -11.37
N LYS A 117 -3.02 11.69 -11.34
CA LYS A 117 -1.58 11.63 -11.62
C LYS A 117 -1.32 12.20 -13.01
N ILE A 118 -0.32 13.08 -13.13
CA ILE A 118 0.01 13.67 -14.43
C ILE A 118 0.39 12.56 -15.43
N THR A 119 -0.19 12.64 -16.63
CA THR A 119 0.15 11.79 -17.78
C THR A 119 0.64 12.68 -18.92
N PRO A 120 1.32 12.12 -19.93
CA PRO A 120 1.73 12.88 -21.11
C PRO A 120 0.56 13.66 -21.74
N GLY A 121 -0.53 12.99 -22.08
CA GLY A 121 -1.69 13.64 -22.70
C GLY A 121 -2.40 14.65 -21.79
N ALA A 122 -2.41 14.43 -20.46
CA ALA A 122 -2.92 15.44 -19.53
C ALA A 122 -2.03 16.68 -19.50
N TRP A 123 -0.70 16.51 -19.51
CA TRP A 123 0.23 17.63 -19.52
C TRP A 123 0.08 18.46 -20.80
N GLU A 124 -0.01 17.80 -21.96
CA GLU A 124 -0.22 18.45 -23.26
C GLU A 124 -1.51 19.28 -23.28
N ARG A 125 -2.61 18.71 -22.75
CA ARG A 125 -3.91 19.40 -22.68
C ARG A 125 -3.86 20.64 -21.79
N ILE A 126 -3.29 20.52 -20.59
CA ILE A 126 -3.20 21.62 -19.62
C ILE A 126 -2.38 22.79 -20.17
N HIS A 127 -1.30 22.48 -20.90
CA HIS A 127 -0.34 23.50 -21.32
C HIS A 127 -0.51 23.91 -22.80
N GLY A 128 -1.37 23.24 -23.56
CA GLY A 128 -1.60 23.53 -24.98
C GLY A 128 -0.37 23.29 -25.87
N MET A 129 0.52 22.39 -25.46
CA MET A 129 1.79 22.12 -26.16
C MET A 129 1.95 20.63 -26.36
N ARG A 130 2.47 20.23 -27.53
CA ARG A 130 2.79 18.82 -27.81
C ARG A 130 4.17 18.46 -27.26
N LEU A 131 4.27 17.27 -26.69
CA LEU A 131 5.53 16.68 -26.26
C LEU A 131 6.24 16.06 -27.46
N ARG A 132 7.57 16.22 -27.51
CA ARG A 132 8.41 15.58 -28.50
C ARG A 132 9.04 14.32 -27.91
N PHE A 133 8.97 13.24 -28.68
CA PHE A 133 9.65 12.00 -28.36
C PHE A 133 11.14 12.10 -28.69
N VAL A 134 11.99 11.65 -27.76
CA VAL A 134 13.43 11.59 -27.93
C VAL A 134 13.89 10.16 -27.63
N TYR A 135 14.33 9.46 -28.66
CA TYR A 135 14.96 8.16 -28.54
C TYR A 135 16.39 8.31 -28.00
N ARG A 136 16.80 7.41 -27.11
CA ARG A 136 18.17 7.34 -26.59
C ARG A 136 18.66 5.90 -26.62
N ARG A 137 19.67 5.61 -27.43
CA ARG A 137 20.25 4.25 -27.49
C ARG A 137 20.89 3.91 -26.15
N GLY A 138 20.54 2.75 -25.58
CA GLY A 138 21.08 2.28 -24.29
C GLY A 138 20.56 3.04 -23.07
N SER A 139 19.52 3.86 -23.20
CA SER A 139 18.93 4.61 -22.09
C SER A 139 17.42 4.74 -22.27
N PRO A 140 16.64 5.02 -21.20
CA PRO A 140 15.20 5.23 -21.34
C PRO A 140 14.90 6.36 -22.35
N SER A 141 13.91 6.17 -23.22
CA SER A 141 13.45 7.25 -24.11
C SER A 141 12.77 8.34 -23.28
N LEU A 142 12.60 9.53 -23.86
CA LEU A 142 12.04 10.68 -23.16
C LEU A 142 10.86 11.28 -23.92
N LEU A 143 9.93 11.88 -23.17
CA LEU A 143 9.06 12.93 -23.69
C LEU A 143 9.55 14.27 -23.13
N VAL A 144 9.87 15.18 -24.03
CA VAL A 144 10.38 16.51 -23.71
C VAL A 144 9.38 17.57 -24.17
N ALA A 145 9.31 18.69 -23.44
CA ALA A 145 8.65 19.89 -23.93
C ALA A 145 9.70 20.88 -24.40
N ASP A 146 9.53 21.37 -25.62
CA ASP A 146 10.35 22.43 -26.20
C ASP A 146 9.73 23.79 -25.89
N ASN A 147 10.56 24.83 -25.92
CA ASN A 147 10.10 26.21 -25.76
C ASN A 147 9.32 26.45 -24.45
N VAL A 148 9.76 25.79 -23.40
CA VAL A 148 9.23 25.95 -22.04
C VAL A 148 10.19 26.74 -21.18
N ARG A 149 9.70 27.23 -20.05
CA ARG A 149 10.50 27.80 -18.97
C ARG A 149 10.25 27.04 -17.69
N LEU A 150 11.23 27.03 -16.79
CA LEU A 150 11.05 26.51 -15.44
C LEU A 150 10.51 27.61 -14.52
N THR A 151 9.52 27.26 -13.70
CA THR A 151 9.07 28.08 -12.58
C THR A 151 10.08 28.03 -11.43
N ALA A 152 9.96 28.91 -10.45
CA ALA A 152 10.77 28.85 -9.22
C ALA A 152 10.65 27.51 -8.47
N ARG A 153 9.55 26.77 -8.69
CA ARG A 153 9.33 25.42 -8.15
C ARG A 153 9.84 24.30 -9.06
N GLY A 154 10.63 24.62 -10.08
CA GLY A 154 11.19 23.67 -11.04
C GLY A 154 10.19 23.04 -12.01
N ARG A 155 8.96 23.56 -12.11
CA ARG A 155 7.94 23.03 -13.06
C ARG A 155 8.09 23.66 -14.44
N ALA A 156 7.96 22.85 -15.49
CA ALA A 156 7.91 23.33 -16.86
C ALA A 156 6.54 23.93 -17.17
N VAL A 157 6.55 25.12 -17.73
CA VAL A 157 5.35 25.82 -18.22
C VAL A 157 5.66 26.46 -19.57
N ALA A 158 4.62 26.73 -20.36
CA ALA A 158 4.77 27.39 -21.67
C ALA A 158 5.58 28.69 -21.54
N ASN A 159 6.57 28.90 -22.41
CA ASN A 159 7.33 30.15 -22.46
C ASN A 159 6.61 31.21 -23.29
N ILE A 160 5.41 31.57 -22.84
CA ILE A 160 4.52 32.51 -23.51
C ILE A 160 4.54 33.86 -22.76
N GLY A 161 4.71 34.94 -23.52
CA GLY A 161 4.43 36.31 -23.09
C GLY A 161 3.08 36.79 -23.61
N ARG A 162 2.51 37.79 -22.95
CA ARG A 162 1.35 38.53 -23.46
C ARG A 162 1.75 39.98 -23.66
N ARG A 163 1.41 40.56 -24.81
CA ARG A 163 1.59 41.99 -25.10
C ARG A 163 0.40 42.47 -25.93
N LYS A 164 -0.25 43.55 -25.51
CA LYS A 164 -1.43 44.12 -26.18
C LYS A 164 -2.49 43.05 -26.53
N GLY A 165 -2.80 42.16 -25.59
CA GLY A 165 -3.80 41.09 -25.78
C GLY A 165 -3.34 39.86 -26.58
N ALA A 166 -2.25 39.95 -27.35
CA ALA A 166 -1.72 38.82 -28.12
C ALA A 166 -0.73 37.98 -27.29
N ALA A 167 -0.85 36.65 -27.41
CA ALA A 167 0.11 35.70 -26.87
C ALA A 167 1.26 35.49 -27.88
N TYR A 168 2.51 35.50 -27.41
CA TYR A 168 3.68 35.24 -28.24
C TYR A 168 4.69 34.36 -27.50
N SER A 169 5.48 33.58 -28.22
CA SER A 169 6.60 32.85 -27.63
C SER A 169 7.77 33.79 -27.36
N ARG A 170 8.32 33.73 -26.14
CA ARG A 170 9.51 34.50 -25.78
C ARG A 170 10.77 33.77 -26.26
N LEU A 171 11.71 34.52 -26.84
CA LEU A 171 13.02 33.98 -27.25
C LEU A 171 13.95 33.76 -26.05
N SER A 172 13.88 34.64 -25.04
CA SER A 172 14.67 34.51 -23.80
C SER A 172 14.10 33.44 -22.87
N GLY A 173 14.98 32.66 -22.25
CA GLY A 173 14.62 31.64 -21.27
C GLY A 173 13.92 30.39 -21.83
N ARG A 174 13.89 30.23 -23.16
CA ARG A 174 13.38 29.00 -23.79
C ARG A 174 14.35 27.86 -23.54
N THR A 175 13.83 26.74 -23.07
CA THR A 175 14.60 25.52 -22.83
C THR A 175 13.80 24.29 -23.25
N THR A 176 14.51 23.18 -23.44
CA THR A 176 13.92 21.85 -23.64
C THR A 176 14.02 21.09 -22.33
N VAL A 177 12.87 20.72 -21.77
CA VAL A 177 12.82 20.06 -20.46
C VAL A 177 12.29 18.64 -20.60
N PRO A 178 12.99 17.62 -20.09
CA PRO A 178 12.48 16.27 -20.02
C PRO A 178 11.38 16.16 -18.96
N LEU A 179 10.18 15.74 -19.39
CA LEU A 179 9.00 15.67 -18.53
C LEU A 179 8.61 14.25 -18.18
N PHE A 180 8.84 13.30 -19.08
CA PHE A 180 8.58 11.89 -18.79
C PHE A 180 9.75 11.03 -19.23
N ILE A 181 10.12 10.10 -18.35
CA ILE A 181 11.03 9.01 -18.64
C ILE A 181 10.18 7.83 -19.11
N LEU A 182 10.49 7.30 -20.29
CA LEU A 182 9.77 6.20 -20.91
C LEU A 182 10.56 4.90 -20.73
N VAL A 183 9.97 3.97 -19.98
CA VAL A 183 10.54 2.63 -19.77
C VAL A 183 9.53 1.58 -20.24
N PRO A 184 9.96 0.49 -20.89
CA PRO A 184 9.03 -0.53 -21.39
C PRO A 184 8.33 -1.26 -20.24
N GLN A 185 9.07 -1.53 -19.17
CA GLN A 185 8.57 -2.21 -17.98
C GLN A 185 9.41 -1.87 -16.75
N VAL A 186 8.86 -2.13 -15.57
CA VAL A 186 9.55 -2.05 -14.28
C VAL A 186 9.40 -3.39 -13.57
N THR A 187 10.52 -3.94 -13.10
CA THR A 187 10.50 -5.16 -12.28
C THR A 187 10.45 -4.80 -10.81
N VAL A 188 9.46 -5.34 -10.11
CA VAL A 188 9.29 -5.23 -8.66
C VAL A 188 9.76 -6.52 -8.02
N ARG A 189 10.72 -6.42 -7.10
CA ARG A 189 11.20 -7.57 -6.34
C ARG A 189 10.27 -7.87 -5.18
N LYS A 190 10.19 -9.15 -4.79
CA LYS A 190 9.57 -9.56 -3.53
C LYS A 190 10.23 -8.83 -2.35
N ARG A 191 9.39 -8.30 -1.46
CA ARG A 191 9.76 -7.52 -0.28
C ARG A 191 8.94 -7.87 0.97
N LEU A 192 7.82 -8.57 0.81
CA LEU A 192 6.93 -8.95 1.90
C LEU A 192 6.90 -10.47 2.04
N ASP A 193 6.78 -10.94 3.27
CA ASP A 193 6.58 -12.35 3.62
C ASP A 193 5.29 -12.48 4.43
N VAL A 194 4.16 -12.42 3.71
CA VAL A 194 2.83 -12.47 4.31
C VAL A 194 2.54 -13.86 4.86
N ASP A 195 2.90 -14.90 4.10
CA ASP A 195 2.66 -16.30 4.47
C ASP A 195 3.51 -16.71 5.67
N GLY A 196 4.79 -16.32 5.70
CA GLY A 196 5.66 -16.59 6.84
C GLY A 196 5.17 -15.91 8.12
N ALA A 197 4.70 -14.67 8.04
CA ALA A 197 4.07 -14.00 9.18
C ALA A 197 2.79 -14.72 9.62
N ALA A 198 1.92 -15.10 8.68
CA ALA A 198 0.70 -15.83 9.01
C ALA A 198 1.00 -17.15 9.73
N GLN A 199 1.93 -17.94 9.19
CA GLN A 199 2.32 -19.23 9.78
C GLN A 199 2.90 -19.05 11.19
N LYS A 200 3.77 -18.07 11.38
CA LYS A 200 4.34 -17.75 12.70
C LYS A 200 3.26 -17.47 13.74
N TRP A 201 2.27 -16.62 13.42
CA TRP A 201 1.21 -16.28 14.37
C TRP A 201 0.20 -17.41 14.58
N LEU A 202 0.00 -18.28 13.59
CA LEU A 202 -0.76 -19.53 13.78
C LEU A 202 -0.05 -20.46 14.76
N THR A 203 1.27 -20.61 14.66
CA THR A 203 2.07 -21.43 15.59
C THR A 203 2.08 -20.86 17.00
N GLU A 204 2.07 -19.53 17.17
CA GLU A 204 2.01 -18.87 18.49
C GLU A 204 0.62 -18.93 19.15
N LEU A 205 -0.45 -19.16 18.38
CA LEU A 205 -1.82 -19.06 18.85
C LEU A 205 -2.12 -19.95 20.08
N PRO A 206 -1.76 -21.24 20.13
CA PRO A 206 -2.02 -22.08 21.31
C PRO A 206 -1.36 -21.52 22.58
N ARG A 207 -0.14 -20.98 22.45
CA ARG A 207 0.58 -20.36 23.56
C ARG A 207 -0.10 -19.08 24.05
N LEU A 208 -0.68 -18.30 23.15
CA LEU A 208 -1.44 -17.09 23.49
C LEU A 208 -2.75 -17.44 24.21
N VAL A 209 -3.45 -18.48 23.76
CA VAL A 209 -4.66 -18.98 24.45
C VAL A 209 -4.33 -19.50 25.85
N ALA A 210 -3.31 -20.36 25.97
CA ALA A 210 -2.91 -20.93 27.26
C ALA A 210 -2.53 -19.86 28.29
N ARG A 211 -1.82 -18.80 27.88
CA ARG A 211 -1.50 -17.67 28.76
C ARG A 211 -2.73 -16.93 29.29
N GLN A 212 -3.79 -16.84 28.51
CA GLN A 212 -5.03 -16.18 28.90
C GLN A 212 -5.93 -17.07 29.77
N TRP A 213 -5.69 -18.38 29.78
CA TRP A 213 -6.44 -19.34 30.59
C TRP A 213 -5.93 -19.39 32.04
N LEU A 214 -4.64 -19.13 32.24
CA LEU A 214 -4.00 -19.14 33.57
C LEU A 214 -4.24 -17.85 34.38
N LEU A 215 -5.00 -16.90 33.82
CA LEU A 215 -5.41 -15.63 34.43
C LEU A 215 -6.90 -15.67 34.80
#